data_AF-A0A0B5D4A3-F1
#
_entry.id   AF-A0A0B5D4A3-F1
#
_cell.length_a   1.000
_cell.length_b   1.000
_cell.length_c   1.000
_cell.angle_alpha   90.00
_cell.angle_beta   90.00
_cell.angle_gamma   90.00
#
_symmetry.space_group_name_H-M   'P 1'
#
loop_
_entity.id
_entity.type
_entity.pdbx_description
1 polymer ?
#
loop_
_entity_poly.entity_id
_entity_poly.type
_entity_poly.pdbx_seq_one_letter_code
_entity_poly.pdbx_strand_id
1 'polypeptide(L)'
;MQPSGNLVADTICRTAEIGLTITGAADAGNITIIDATPVAVATTCPECGHPGTKRDHVVRTLVDLPVVGFPTRLHVRVPRFLCTMASCPRKIFQASLACADDRSKLTHRVTRWVLQRLAIDRMSVAATATALGVGWELVNQVALDACRQLVYDDGPDPLMVDTLKPAFRWGSEVPFHHATQDLHRAVQA
;
A
#
# COMPACT_ATOMS: atom_id res chain seq x y z
N MET A 1 -24.79 -3.96 3.02
CA MET A 1 -24.27 -4.17 1.66
C MET A 1 -22.87 -4.71 1.82
N GLN A 2 -22.69 -6.03 1.72
CA GLN A 2 -21.34 -6.63 1.80
C GLN A 2 -20.50 -6.04 0.66
N PRO A 3 -19.24 -5.63 0.90
CA PRO A 3 -18.35 -5.36 -0.20
C PRO A 3 -18.19 -6.69 -0.93
N SER A 4 -18.59 -6.72 -2.19
CA SER A 4 -18.28 -7.78 -3.16
C SER A 4 -16.77 -7.72 -3.49
N GLY A 5 -15.94 -7.72 -2.46
CA GLY A 5 -14.50 -7.78 -2.53
C GLY A 5 -14.07 -9.21 -2.70
N ASN A 6 -13.02 -9.44 -3.47
CA ASN A 6 -12.43 -10.76 -3.58
C ASN A 6 -11.68 -11.09 -2.28
N LEU A 7 -12.39 -11.57 -1.25
CA LEU A 7 -11.87 -11.81 0.11
C LEU A 7 -10.57 -12.63 0.10
N VAL A 8 -10.46 -13.61 -0.80
CA VAL A 8 -9.27 -14.44 -0.94
C VAL A 8 -8.10 -13.60 -1.48
N ALA A 9 -8.29 -12.86 -2.56
CA ALA A 9 -7.26 -11.98 -3.11
C ALA A 9 -6.87 -10.87 -2.11
N ASP A 10 -7.86 -10.31 -1.41
CA ASP A 10 -7.64 -9.28 -0.40
C ASP A 10 -6.80 -9.79 0.77
N THR A 11 -7.01 -11.06 1.14
CA THR A 11 -6.23 -11.75 2.17
C THR A 11 -4.80 -12.02 1.69
N ILE A 12 -4.63 -12.56 0.48
CA ILE A 12 -3.31 -12.88 -0.09
C ILE A 12 -2.45 -11.62 -0.29
N CYS A 13 -3.04 -10.54 -0.82
CA CYS A 13 -2.34 -9.28 -1.08
C CYS A 13 -2.31 -8.35 0.15
N ARG A 14 -2.95 -8.78 1.25
CA ARG A 14 -3.15 -8.00 2.49
C ARG A 14 -3.67 -6.58 2.23
N THR A 15 -4.54 -6.41 1.23
CA THR A 15 -5.10 -5.10 0.84
C THR A 15 -6.17 -4.64 1.83
N ALA A 16 -6.88 -5.57 2.45
CA ALA A 16 -7.85 -5.27 3.51
C ALA A 16 -7.20 -4.51 4.68
N GLU A 17 -5.95 -4.81 5.01
CA GLU A 17 -5.19 -4.18 6.10
C GLU A 17 -4.84 -2.72 5.82
N ILE A 18 -4.77 -2.35 4.54
CA ILE A 18 -4.52 -0.96 4.12
C ILE A 18 -5.82 -0.27 3.68
N GLY A 19 -6.98 -0.84 4.02
CA GLY A 19 -8.28 -0.24 3.75
C GLY A 19 -8.68 -0.25 2.28
N LEU A 20 -8.14 -1.18 1.48
CA LEU A 20 -8.50 -1.37 0.07
C LEU A 20 -9.17 -2.74 -0.12
N THR A 21 -10.07 -2.81 -1.10
CA THR A 21 -10.62 -4.07 -1.59
C THR A 21 -10.37 -4.21 -3.08
N ILE A 22 -9.87 -5.39 -3.48
CA ILE A 22 -9.53 -5.73 -4.85
C ILE A 22 -10.82 -5.93 -5.66
N THR A 23 -10.91 -5.20 -6.76
CA THR A 23 -12.00 -5.29 -7.74
C THR A 23 -11.58 -5.98 -9.03
N GLY A 24 -10.27 -6.14 -9.26
CA GLY A 24 -9.72 -6.81 -10.44
C GLY A 24 -8.21 -6.96 -10.35
N ALA A 25 -7.65 -7.84 -11.16
CA ALA A 25 -6.21 -7.97 -11.33
C ALA A 25 -5.89 -8.31 -12.79
N ALA A 26 -4.76 -7.80 -13.27
CA ALA A 26 -4.26 -8.06 -14.61
C ALA A 26 -2.75 -8.34 -14.56
N ASP A 27 -2.35 -9.35 -15.33
CA ASP A 27 -0.94 -9.57 -15.66
C ASP A 27 -0.55 -8.63 -16.81
N ALA A 28 0.40 -7.73 -16.55
CA ALA A 28 0.95 -6.83 -17.56
C ALA A 28 2.38 -7.20 -17.93
N GLY A 29 2.74 -8.48 -17.80
CA GLY A 29 4.02 -9.07 -18.16
C GLY A 29 5.08 -8.85 -17.08
N ASN A 30 5.65 -7.65 -17.00
CA ASN A 30 6.71 -7.34 -16.05
C ASN A 30 6.21 -6.71 -14.74
N ILE A 31 4.92 -6.40 -14.66
CA ILE A 31 4.27 -5.86 -13.47
C ILE A 31 2.90 -6.51 -13.26
N THR A 32 2.49 -6.63 -12.01
CA THR A 32 1.12 -7.00 -11.65
C THR A 32 0.30 -5.74 -11.43
N ILE A 33 -0.83 -5.62 -12.12
CA ILE A 33 -1.79 -4.54 -11.90
C ILE A 33 -2.93 -5.07 -11.04
N ILE A 34 -3.24 -4.35 -9.97
CA ILE A 34 -4.36 -4.65 -9.09
C ILE A 34 -5.30 -3.46 -9.09
N ASP A 35 -6.52 -3.64 -9.62
CA ASP A 35 -7.58 -2.65 -9.52
C ASP A 35 -8.25 -2.78 -8.14
N ALA A 36 -8.39 -1.66 -7.45
CA ALA A 36 -8.93 -1.64 -6.10
C ALA A 36 -9.83 -0.43 -5.85
N THR A 37 -10.66 -0.52 -4.83
CA THR A 37 -11.45 0.59 -4.28
C THR A 37 -11.19 0.71 -2.78
N PRO A 38 -11.25 1.92 -2.21
CA PRO A 38 -11.17 2.08 -0.76
C PRO A 38 -12.42 1.47 -0.10
N VAL A 39 -12.21 0.73 1.00
CA VAL A 39 -13.28 0.11 1.78
C VAL A 39 -14.16 1.18 2.44
N ALA A 40 -13.53 2.25 2.93
CA ALA A 40 -14.19 3.41 3.52
C ALA A 40 -13.46 4.69 3.13
N VAL A 41 -14.19 5.79 2.99
CA VAL A 41 -13.66 7.12 2.72
C VAL A 41 -14.43 8.18 3.48
N ALA A 42 -13.75 9.25 3.87
CA ALA A 42 -14.42 10.45 4.35
C ALA A 42 -15.22 11.10 3.20
N THR A 43 -16.50 11.40 3.46
CA THR A 43 -17.40 12.06 2.51
C THR A 43 -17.64 13.53 2.84
N THR A 44 -17.00 14.04 3.89
CA THR A 44 -17.12 15.44 4.34
C THR A 44 -16.04 16.31 3.70
N CYS A 45 -16.39 17.56 3.42
CA CYS A 45 -15.44 18.52 2.86
C CYS A 45 -14.34 18.80 3.90
N PRO A 46 -13.04 18.64 3.54
CA PRO A 46 -11.94 18.87 4.47
C PRO A 46 -11.78 20.34 4.91
N GLU A 47 -12.38 21.29 4.20
CA GLU A 47 -12.28 22.72 4.53
C GLU A 47 -13.39 23.20 5.48
N CYS A 48 -14.63 22.72 5.31
CA CYS A 48 -15.79 23.21 6.06
C CYS A 48 -16.55 22.13 6.84
N GLY A 49 -16.17 20.86 6.72
CA GLY A 49 -16.82 19.72 7.38
C GLY A 49 -18.17 19.30 6.80
N HIS A 50 -18.75 20.07 5.86
CA HIS A 50 -20.07 19.77 5.31
C HIS A 50 -20.07 18.48 4.48
N PRO A 51 -21.13 17.64 4.55
CA PRO A 51 -21.26 16.45 3.71
C PRO A 51 -21.18 16.81 2.22
N GLY A 52 -20.33 16.10 1.49
CA GLY A 52 -20.20 16.24 0.04
C GLY A 52 -21.07 15.23 -0.71
N THR A 53 -21.54 15.63 -1.89
CA THR A 53 -22.27 14.74 -2.80
C THR A 53 -21.30 14.08 -3.77
N LYS A 54 -21.38 12.76 -3.94
CA LYS A 54 -20.50 12.02 -4.87
C LYS A 54 -20.67 12.56 -6.29
N ARG A 55 -19.56 12.88 -6.95
CA ARG A 55 -19.52 13.40 -8.32
C ARG A 55 -19.10 12.34 -9.31
N ASP A 56 -17.87 11.88 -9.16
CA ASP A 56 -17.20 10.94 -10.03
C ASP A 56 -16.06 10.25 -9.25
N HIS A 57 -15.09 9.68 -9.97
CA HIS A 57 -13.91 9.09 -9.39
C HIS A 57 -12.70 9.42 -10.25
N VAL A 58 -11.52 9.29 -9.66
CA VAL A 58 -10.23 9.30 -10.36
C VAL A 58 -9.50 8.00 -10.04
N VAL A 59 -8.61 7.56 -10.93
CA VAL A 59 -7.73 6.43 -10.64
C VAL A 59 -6.40 6.97 -10.15
N ARG A 60 -5.98 6.58 -8.94
CA ARG A 60 -4.61 6.79 -8.44
C ARG A 60 -3.80 5.53 -8.65
N THR A 61 -2.68 5.66 -9.35
CA THR A 61 -1.66 4.60 -9.43
C THR A 61 -0.71 4.72 -8.25
N LEU A 62 -0.62 3.65 -7.45
CA LEU A 62 0.32 3.53 -6.33
C LEU A 62 1.27 2.33 -6.56
N VAL A 63 2.53 2.50 -6.21
CA VAL A 63 3.48 1.38 -6.04
C VAL A 63 3.18 0.74 -4.70
N ASP A 64 3.19 -0.58 -4.71
CA ASP A 64 2.91 -1.39 -3.53
C ASP A 64 3.83 -2.62 -3.49
N LEU A 65 3.67 -3.45 -2.45
CA LEU A 65 4.52 -4.61 -2.23
C LEU A 65 4.47 -5.59 -3.42
N PRO A 66 5.60 -6.21 -3.79
CA PRO A 66 5.61 -7.18 -4.89
C PRO A 66 4.70 -8.38 -4.59
N VAL A 67 3.97 -8.83 -5.60
CA VAL A 67 3.05 -9.97 -5.54
C VAL A 67 3.61 -11.08 -6.42
N VAL A 68 3.81 -12.27 -5.83
CA VAL A 68 4.39 -13.45 -6.51
C VAL A 68 5.73 -13.14 -7.22
N GLY A 69 6.54 -12.25 -6.65
CA GLY A 69 7.84 -11.86 -7.20
C GLY A 69 7.81 -10.76 -8.27
N PHE A 70 6.64 -10.23 -8.61
CA PHE A 70 6.49 -9.16 -9.60
C PHE A 70 6.22 -7.80 -8.95
N PRO A 71 6.83 -6.71 -9.45
CA PRO A 71 6.46 -5.35 -9.07
C PRO A 71 4.95 -5.12 -9.20
N THR A 72 4.35 -4.51 -8.19
CA THR A 72 2.89 -4.32 -8.16
C THR A 72 2.50 -2.85 -8.30
N ARG A 73 1.44 -2.60 -9.06
CA ARG A 73 0.78 -1.29 -9.19
C ARG A 73 -0.67 -1.42 -8.79
N LEU A 74 -1.07 -0.66 -7.77
CA LEU A 74 -2.46 -0.50 -7.40
C LEU A 74 -3.10 0.60 -8.24
N HIS A 75 -4.16 0.27 -8.96
CA HIS A 75 -5.06 1.22 -9.59
C HIS A 75 -6.25 1.45 -8.67
N VAL A 76 -6.11 2.43 -7.78
CA VAL A 76 -7.14 2.72 -6.78
C VAL A 76 -8.15 3.69 -7.35
N ARG A 77 -9.40 3.25 -7.50
CA ARG A 77 -10.53 4.08 -7.91
C ARG A 77 -11.02 4.91 -6.72
N VAL A 78 -10.56 6.15 -6.64
CA VAL A 78 -10.83 7.08 -5.54
C VAL A 78 -12.01 7.99 -5.88
N PRO A 79 -13.07 8.05 -5.05
CA PRO A 79 -14.20 8.93 -5.31
C PRO A 79 -13.82 10.42 -5.12
N ARG A 80 -14.46 11.28 -5.92
CA ARG A 80 -14.48 12.73 -5.71
C ARG A 80 -15.89 13.19 -5.38
N PHE A 81 -15.96 14.27 -4.61
CA PHE A 81 -17.19 14.83 -4.08
C PHE A 81 -17.29 16.31 -4.41
N LEU A 82 -18.53 16.80 -4.49
CA LEU A 82 -18.87 18.21 -4.55
C LEU A 82 -19.23 18.71 -3.15
N CYS A 83 -18.65 19.83 -2.74
CA CYS A 83 -19.12 20.55 -1.56
C CYS A 83 -20.34 21.41 -1.96
N THR A 84 -21.47 21.16 -1.30
CA THR A 84 -22.73 21.88 -1.55
C THR A 84 -22.83 23.20 -0.77
N MET A 85 -21.91 23.46 0.16
CA MET A 85 -21.90 24.69 0.93
C MET A 85 -21.53 25.89 0.05
N ALA A 86 -22.44 26.86 -0.07
CA ALA A 86 -22.27 28.04 -0.92
C ALA A 86 -21.06 28.88 -0.52
N SER A 87 -20.84 29.09 0.79
CA SER A 87 -19.75 29.90 1.35
C SER A 87 -18.37 29.22 1.34
N CYS A 88 -18.29 27.91 1.07
CA CYS A 88 -17.02 27.19 1.09
C CYS A 88 -16.21 27.47 -0.20
N PRO A 89 -14.91 27.82 -0.10
CA PRO A 89 -14.07 28.04 -1.28
C PRO A 89 -13.75 26.75 -2.04
N ARG A 90 -13.72 25.59 -1.34
CA ARG A 90 -13.48 24.29 -1.97
C ARG A 90 -14.79 23.70 -2.48
N LYS A 91 -14.95 23.68 -3.81
CA LYS A 91 -16.13 23.11 -4.48
C LYS A 91 -16.01 21.63 -4.82
N ILE A 92 -14.80 21.14 -5.06
CA ILE A 92 -14.54 19.73 -5.38
C ILE A 92 -13.42 19.24 -4.47
N PHE A 93 -13.56 18.04 -3.91
CA PHE A 93 -12.51 17.38 -3.15
C PHE A 93 -12.45 15.90 -3.48
N GLN A 94 -11.26 15.34 -3.40
CA GLN A 94 -11.02 13.91 -3.55
C GLN A 94 -10.95 13.28 -2.15
N ALA A 95 -11.48 12.06 -2.00
CA ALA A 95 -11.25 11.31 -0.76
C ALA A 95 -9.76 10.98 -0.56
N SER A 96 -9.27 11.15 0.65
CA SER A 96 -7.95 10.64 1.05
C SER A 96 -7.98 9.12 1.21
N LEU A 97 -6.81 8.49 1.08
CA LEU A 97 -6.63 7.05 1.23
C LEU A 97 -5.92 6.76 2.55
N ALA A 98 -6.40 5.79 3.32
CA ALA A 98 -5.72 5.37 4.56
C ALA A 98 -4.34 4.74 4.30
N CYS A 99 -4.12 4.22 3.08
CA CYS A 99 -2.88 3.53 2.72
C CYS A 99 -1.76 4.44 2.18
N ALA A 100 -2.05 5.70 1.86
CA ALA A 100 -1.10 6.59 1.22
C ALA A 100 -1.49 8.06 1.38
N ASP A 101 -0.48 8.89 1.68
CA ASP A 101 -0.66 10.34 1.75
C ASP A 101 -1.23 10.93 0.45
N ASP A 102 -1.85 12.10 0.59
CA ASP A 102 -2.29 12.89 -0.55
C ASP A 102 -1.10 13.16 -1.48
N ARG A 103 -1.30 12.92 -2.78
CA ARG A 103 -0.29 13.01 -3.86
C ARG A 103 0.84 11.97 -3.83
N SER A 104 1.03 11.22 -2.74
CA SER A 104 2.02 10.14 -2.70
C SER A 104 1.77 9.10 -3.81
N LYS A 105 2.86 8.48 -4.28
CA LYS A 105 2.81 7.37 -5.25
C LYS A 105 3.15 6.04 -4.61
N LEU A 106 3.44 6.01 -3.32
CA LEU A 106 3.78 4.81 -2.56
C LEU A 106 2.70 4.56 -1.50
N THR A 107 2.40 3.29 -1.24
CA THR A 107 1.69 2.93 -0.02
C THR A 107 2.62 3.05 1.18
N HIS A 108 2.10 3.36 2.37
CA HIS A 108 2.91 3.49 3.59
C HIS A 108 3.71 2.21 3.90
N ARG A 109 3.14 1.04 3.58
CA ARG A 109 3.79 -0.25 3.80
C ARG A 109 5.06 -0.46 2.94
N VAL A 110 5.20 0.26 1.81
CA VAL A 110 6.42 0.21 0.99
C VAL A 110 7.62 0.73 1.76
N THR A 111 7.48 1.84 2.51
CA THR A 111 8.58 2.41 3.29
C THR A 111 9.15 1.40 4.27
N ARG A 112 8.27 0.76 5.05
CA ARG A 112 8.63 -0.30 5.97
C ARG A 112 9.29 -1.49 5.26
N TRP A 113 8.74 -1.90 4.14
CA TRP A 113 9.28 -3.01 3.35
C TRP A 113 10.68 -2.69 2.80
N VAL A 114 10.93 -1.47 2.35
CA VAL A 114 12.27 -1.01 1.93
C VAL A 114 13.27 -1.14 3.08
N LEU A 115 12.93 -0.63 4.27
CA LEU A 115 13.83 -0.74 5.43
C LEU A 115 14.12 -2.19 5.81
N GLN A 116 13.10 -3.06 5.81
CA GLN A 116 13.27 -4.49 6.06
C GLN A 116 14.26 -5.13 5.07
N ARG A 117 14.09 -4.84 3.76
CA ARG A 117 14.90 -5.43 2.69
C ARG A 117 16.36 -5.00 2.77
N LEU A 118 16.61 -3.73 3.09
CA LEU A 118 17.96 -3.20 3.21
C LEU A 118 18.65 -3.62 4.51
N ALA A 119 17.97 -3.46 5.66
CA ALA A 119 18.58 -3.61 6.96
C ALA A 119 18.68 -5.08 7.40
N ILE A 120 17.65 -5.89 7.13
CA ILE A 120 17.53 -7.25 7.66
C ILE A 120 17.84 -8.27 6.56
N ASP A 121 17.23 -8.13 5.39
CA ASP A 121 17.43 -9.10 4.30
C ASP A 121 18.73 -8.87 3.51
N ARG A 122 19.46 -7.79 3.85
CA ARG A 122 20.76 -7.42 3.26
C ARG A 122 20.71 -7.26 1.73
N MET A 123 19.54 -6.90 1.19
CA MET A 123 19.40 -6.57 -0.22
C MET A 123 20.07 -5.24 -0.53
N SER A 124 20.62 -5.11 -1.74
CA SER A 124 21.09 -3.81 -2.22
C SER A 124 19.91 -2.88 -2.54
N VAL A 125 20.16 -1.57 -2.55
CA VAL A 125 19.18 -0.57 -3.01
C VAL A 125 18.74 -0.86 -4.44
N ALA A 126 19.66 -1.27 -5.31
CA ALA A 126 19.34 -1.65 -6.70
C ALA A 126 18.43 -2.87 -6.78
N ALA A 127 18.70 -3.94 -6.01
CA ALA A 127 17.83 -5.11 -5.98
C ALA A 127 16.43 -4.78 -5.44
N THR A 128 16.36 -3.91 -4.43
CA THR A 128 15.10 -3.43 -3.84
C THR A 128 14.30 -2.60 -4.85
N ALA A 129 14.98 -1.73 -5.61
CA ALA A 129 14.37 -0.93 -6.68
C ALA A 129 13.82 -1.80 -7.81
N THR A 130 14.59 -2.81 -8.25
CA THR A 130 14.13 -3.80 -9.25
C THR A 130 12.91 -4.55 -8.76
N ALA A 131 12.90 -5.02 -7.52
CA ALA A 131 11.76 -5.75 -6.97
C ALA A 131 10.47 -4.90 -6.89
N LEU A 132 10.58 -3.60 -6.60
CA LEU A 132 9.45 -2.65 -6.60
C LEU A 132 9.12 -2.11 -8.01
N GLY A 133 9.99 -2.34 -8.99
CA GLY A 133 9.92 -1.78 -10.34
C GLY A 133 10.00 -0.25 -10.34
N VAL A 134 10.77 0.35 -9.43
CA VAL A 134 10.94 1.81 -9.33
C VAL A 134 12.40 2.21 -9.52
N GLY A 135 12.66 3.52 -9.63
CA GLY A 135 14.02 4.04 -9.74
C GLY A 135 14.82 3.87 -8.44
N TRP A 136 16.12 3.62 -8.57
CA TRP A 136 17.07 3.53 -7.45
C TRP A 136 16.99 4.75 -6.52
N GLU A 137 16.94 5.95 -7.11
CA GLU A 137 16.91 7.22 -6.37
C GLU A 137 15.69 7.31 -5.44
N LEU A 138 14.52 6.84 -5.89
CA LEU A 138 13.31 6.84 -5.06
C LEU A 138 13.47 5.91 -3.85
N VAL A 139 14.04 4.72 -4.04
CA VAL A 139 14.29 3.80 -2.92
C VAL A 139 15.27 4.41 -1.93
N ASN A 140 16.34 5.04 -2.43
CA ASN A 140 17.33 5.69 -1.59
C ASN A 140 16.71 6.84 -0.77
N GLN A 141 15.89 7.70 -1.40
CA GLN A 141 15.18 8.78 -0.73
C GLN A 141 14.23 8.24 0.35
N VAL A 142 13.40 7.25 0.02
CA VAL A 142 12.48 6.61 0.99
C VAL A 142 13.23 6.04 2.20
N ALA A 143 14.36 5.38 1.97
CA ALA A 143 15.18 4.81 3.03
C ALA A 143 15.78 5.92 3.92
N LEU A 144 16.35 6.96 3.32
CA LEU A 144 16.97 8.07 4.04
C LEU A 144 15.94 8.88 4.84
N ASP A 145 14.79 9.20 4.24
CA ASP A 145 13.72 9.94 4.90
C ASP A 145 13.18 9.16 6.10
N ALA A 146 12.93 7.86 5.93
CA ALA A 146 12.46 7.01 7.01
C ALA A 146 13.52 6.86 8.12
N CYS A 147 14.78 6.64 7.78
CA CYS A 147 15.87 6.62 8.78
C CYS A 147 15.99 7.95 9.52
N ARG A 148 15.81 9.08 8.82
CA ARG A 148 15.85 10.41 9.43
C ARG A 148 14.71 10.58 10.44
N GLN A 149 13.48 10.20 10.07
CA GLN A 149 12.34 10.22 10.98
C GLN A 149 12.60 9.34 12.21
N LEU A 150 13.10 8.12 12.02
CA LEU A 150 13.41 7.20 13.12
C LEU A 150 14.45 7.75 14.10
N VAL A 151 15.44 8.49 13.61
CA VAL A 151 16.59 8.96 14.40
C VAL A 151 16.33 10.32 15.04
N TYR A 152 15.61 11.21 14.36
CA TYR A 152 15.51 12.62 14.76
C TYR A 152 14.12 13.07 15.19
N ASP A 153 13.06 12.40 14.75
CA ASP A 153 11.67 12.82 15.01
C ASP A 153 11.00 11.81 15.97
N ASP A 154 11.36 11.80 17.27
CA ASP A 154 10.76 11.02 18.40
C ASP A 154 10.24 9.58 18.12
N GLY A 155 10.72 8.92 17.05
CA GLY A 155 10.23 7.63 16.56
C GLY A 155 9.04 7.75 15.61
N PRO A 156 8.81 6.76 14.73
CA PRO A 156 7.70 6.81 13.80
C PRO A 156 6.38 6.62 14.56
N ASP A 157 5.26 7.03 13.98
CA ASP A 157 3.92 6.76 14.52
C ASP A 157 3.85 5.33 15.10
N PRO A 158 3.39 5.12 16.34
CA PRO A 158 3.25 3.78 16.93
C PRO A 158 2.54 2.76 16.03
N LEU A 159 1.62 3.20 15.15
CA LEU A 159 0.96 2.34 14.16
C LEU A 159 1.93 1.82 13.06
N MET A 160 3.07 2.47 12.86
CA MET A 160 4.18 2.03 12.01
C MET A 160 5.10 1.02 12.73
N VAL A 161 5.26 1.15 14.05
CA VAL A 161 6.14 0.32 14.90
C VAL A 161 5.51 -1.01 15.29
N ASP A 162 4.19 -1.10 15.43
CA ASP A 162 3.55 -2.28 16.04
C ASP A 162 3.68 -3.58 15.23
N THR A 163 4.04 -3.51 13.94
CA THR A 163 4.39 -4.70 13.16
C THR A 163 5.89 -5.02 13.19
N LEU A 164 6.77 -4.14 13.71
CA LEU A 164 8.23 -4.38 13.85
C LEU A 164 8.54 -5.31 15.02
N LYS A 165 7.55 -5.59 15.88
CA LYS A 165 7.58 -6.80 16.68
C LYS A 165 7.54 -7.99 15.72
N PRO A 166 8.63 -8.76 15.58
CA PRO A 166 8.51 -9.99 14.86
C PRO A 166 7.50 -10.85 15.63
N ALA A 167 6.50 -11.41 14.94
CA ALA A 167 5.81 -12.61 15.44
C ALA A 167 6.81 -13.78 15.64
N PHE A 168 8.06 -13.59 15.23
CA PHE A 168 9.19 -14.46 15.45
C PHE A 168 9.83 -14.20 16.82
N ARG A 169 9.41 -14.98 17.83
CA ARG A 169 10.23 -15.25 19.00
C ARG A 169 11.57 -15.82 18.51
N TRP A 170 12.67 -15.19 18.89
CA TRP A 170 14.02 -15.71 18.69
C TRP A 170 14.15 -17.08 19.37
N GLY A 171 14.10 -18.16 18.60
CA GLY A 171 14.24 -19.50 19.12
C GLY A 171 13.64 -20.58 18.22
N SER A 172 14.29 -20.87 17.09
CA SER A 172 14.51 -22.21 16.51
C SER A 172 14.76 -22.10 15.01
N GLU A 173 15.85 -22.70 14.55
CA GLU A 173 16.29 -22.82 13.17
C GLU A 173 15.19 -23.33 12.23
N VAL A 174 14.96 -22.61 11.13
CA VAL A 174 14.34 -23.18 9.92
C VAL A 174 15.08 -22.66 8.69
N PRO A 175 15.74 -23.52 7.89
CA PRO A 175 16.47 -23.10 6.70
C PRO A 175 15.55 -22.62 5.57
N PHE A 176 16.09 -21.68 4.79
CA PHE A 176 15.43 -20.72 3.91
C PHE A 176 14.91 -21.25 2.56
N HIS A 177 14.33 -22.46 2.46
CA HIS A 177 14.04 -23.07 1.14
C HIS A 177 12.64 -23.65 0.85
N HIS A 178 11.64 -23.50 1.73
CA HIS A 178 10.37 -24.23 1.52
C HIS A 178 9.11 -23.43 1.12
N ALA A 179 9.08 -22.09 1.22
CA ALA A 179 7.82 -21.35 1.00
C ALA A 179 7.31 -21.36 -0.46
N THR A 180 8.20 -21.52 -1.45
CA THR A 180 7.82 -21.53 -2.87
C THR A 180 7.36 -22.89 -3.38
N GLN A 181 7.67 -23.99 -2.67
CA GLN A 181 7.34 -25.35 -3.10
C GLN A 181 5.90 -25.76 -2.72
N ASP A 182 5.34 -25.20 -1.64
CA ASP A 182 4.00 -25.57 -1.18
C ASP A 182 2.88 -25.01 -2.07
N LEU A 183 3.08 -23.83 -2.66
CA LEU A 183 2.14 -23.26 -3.63
C LEU A 183 2.09 -24.08 -4.93
N HIS A 184 3.21 -24.68 -5.36
CA HIS A 184 3.24 -25.52 -6.56
C HIS A 184 2.52 -26.86 -6.37
N ARG A 185 2.48 -27.40 -5.14
CA ARG A 185 1.72 -28.63 -4.81
C ARG A 185 0.23 -28.37 -4.64
N ALA A 186 -0.16 -27.22 -4.09
CA ALA A 186 -1.56 -26.88 -3.88
C ALA A 186 -2.33 -26.59 -5.19
N VAL A 187 -1.63 -26.27 -6.28
CA VAL A 187 -2.23 -26.02 -7.61
C VAL A 187 -2.32 -27.29 -8.46
N GLN A 188 -1.71 -28.40 -8.04
CA GLN A 188 -1.72 -29.68 -8.76
C GLN A 188 -2.47 -30.83 -8.05
N ALA A 189 -3.21 -30.54 -6.99
CA ALA A 189 -4.10 -31.47 -6.28
C ALA A 189 -5.56 -31.07 -6.51
#